data_AF-X7Z2U3-F1
#
_entry.id   AF-X7Z2U3-F1
#
_cell.length_a   1.000
_cell.length_b   1.000
_cell.length_c   1.000
_cell.angle_alpha   90.00
_cell.angle_beta   90.00
_cell.angle_gamma   90.00
#
_symmetry.space_group_name_H-M   'P 1'
#
loop_
_entity.id
_entity.type
_entity.pdbx_description
1 polymer ?
#
loop_
_entity_poly.entity_id
_entity_poly.type
_entity_poly.pdbx_seq_one_letter_code
_entity_poly.pdbx_strand_id
1 'polypeptide(L)' 'MGRDWCAQGADVEFRTNEEPPFLNKLVVNHALPMLVDGEPAMQWIAARFNGEPTTPNCGEF' A
#
# COMPACT_ATOMS: atom_id res chain seq x y z
N MET A 1 4.38 7.08 -8.82
CA MET A 1 3.21 6.20 -9.06
C MET A 1 1.99 6.66 -8.26
N GLY A 2 1.92 6.50 -6.93
CA GLY A 2 0.74 6.92 -6.14
C GLY A 2 0.37 8.41 -6.31
N ARG A 3 1.35 9.32 -6.20
CA ARG A 3 1.14 10.77 -6.39
C ARG A 3 0.65 11.13 -7.80
N ASP A 4 1.11 10.42 -8.82
CA ASP A 4 0.74 10.68 -10.22
C ASP A 4 -0.73 10.30 -10.48
N TRP A 5 -1.22 9.25 -9.83
CA TRP A 5 -2.63 8.85 -9.87
C TRP A 5 -3.51 9.80 -9.06
N CYS A 6 -3.06 10.20 -7.85
CA CYS A 6 -3.73 11.24 -7.07
C CYS A 6 -3.90 12.54 -7.87
N ALA A 7 -2.87 12.96 -8.63
CA ALA A 7 -2.93 14.17 -9.47
C ALA A 7 -3.97 14.09 -10.60
N GLN A 8 -4.40 12.88 -10.96
CA GLN A 8 -5.47 12.63 -11.94
C GLN A 8 -6.84 12.44 -11.29
N GLY A 9 -6.96 12.64 -9.97
CA GLY A 9 -8.21 12.48 -9.23
C GLY A 9 -8.55 11.03 -8.89
N ALA A 10 -7.59 10.11 -8.94
CA ALA A 10 -7.80 8.74 -8.51
C ALA A 10 -7.92 8.65 -6.97
N ASP A 11 -8.74 7.72 -6.52
CA ASP A 11 -8.83 7.30 -5.12
C ASP A 11 -7.67 6.35 -4.80
N VAL A 12 -6.69 6.84 -4.04
CA VAL A 12 -5.47 6.11 -3.72
C VAL A 12 -5.27 6.07 -2.22
N GLU A 13 -5.22 4.85 -1.70
CA GLU A 13 -4.64 4.54 -0.40
C GLU A 13 -3.24 3.93 -0.64
N PHE A 14 -2.20 4.66 -0.25
CA PHE A 14 -0.81 4.25 -0.41
C PHE A 14 -0.22 3.87 0.95
N ARG A 15 0.29 2.65 1.06
CA ARG A 15 0.92 2.12 2.26
C ARG A 15 2.40 1.91 2.01
N THR A 16 3.24 2.71 2.66
CA THR A 16 4.70 2.50 2.66
C THR A 16 5.05 1.57 3.83
N ASN A 17 5.76 0.48 3.53
CA ASN A 17 6.37 -0.35 4.56
C ASN A 17 7.78 0.19 4.85
N GLU A 18 7.91 0.94 5.93
CA GLU A 18 9.16 1.55 6.38
C GLU A 18 10.03 0.51 7.10
N GLU A 19 10.64 -0.38 6.33
CA GLU A 19 11.58 -1.37 6.88
C GLU A 19 12.91 -0.71 7.27
N PRO A 20 13.52 -1.12 8.41
CA PRO A 20 14.84 -0.63 8.79
C PRO A 20 15.87 -1.06 7.74
N PRO A 21 16.99 -0.31 7.59
CA PRO A 21 18.08 -0.67 6.68
C PRO A 21 18.88 -1.87 7.25
N PHE A 22 18.25 -3.03 7.25
CA PHE A 22 18.72 -4.30 7.79
C PHE A 22 18.70 -5.32 6.66
N LEU A 23 19.69 -6.22 6.61
CA LEU A 23 19.81 -7.24 5.54
C LEU A 23 19.82 -6.65 4.11
N ASN A 24 20.39 -5.45 3.96
CA ASN A 24 20.54 -4.78 2.68
C ASN A 24 21.21 -5.68 1.62
N LYS A 25 20.79 -5.54 0.35
CA LYS A 25 21.24 -6.33 -0.80
C LYS A 25 20.78 -7.81 -0.81
N LEU A 26 19.89 -8.19 0.11
CA LEU A 26 19.12 -9.42 0.04
C LEU A 26 17.71 -9.12 -0.50
N VAL A 27 16.96 -10.18 -0.82
CA VAL A 27 15.59 -10.09 -1.34
C VAL A 27 14.57 -9.60 -0.29
N VAL A 28 15.00 -9.42 0.95
CA VAL A 28 14.12 -9.14 2.11
C VAL A 28 13.26 -7.91 1.85
N ASN A 29 13.83 -6.78 1.44
CA ASN A 29 13.11 -5.52 1.19
C ASN A 29 12.14 -5.58 0.00
N HIS A 30 12.08 -6.70 -0.72
CA HIS A 30 11.11 -6.95 -1.79
C HIS A 30 10.09 -8.03 -1.39
N ALA A 31 10.56 -9.18 -0.88
CA ALA A 31 9.71 -10.32 -0.57
C ALA A 31 8.98 -10.20 0.77
N LEU A 32 9.58 -9.53 1.77
CA LEU A 32 8.97 -9.38 3.08
C LEU A 32 7.70 -8.50 3.01
N PRO A 33 7.69 -7.32 2.35
CA PRO A 33 6.47 -6.54 2.14
C PRO A 33 5.36 -7.33 1.43
N MET A 34 5.70 -8.15 0.42
CA MET A 34 4.70 -8.99 -0.25
C MET A 34 4.00 -9.97 0.71
N LEU A 35 4.71 -10.45 1.74
CA LEU A 35 4.15 -11.34 2.74
C LEU A 35 3.37 -10.57 3.81
N VAL A 36 3.97 -9.54 4.42
CA VAL A 36 3.38 -8.85 5.58
C VAL A 36 2.28 -7.86 5.20
N ASP A 37 2.32 -7.27 4.01
CA ASP A 37 1.26 -6.39 3.51
C ASP A 37 0.21 -7.16 2.68
N GLY A 38 0.36 -8.48 2.52
CA GLY A 38 -0.61 -9.31 1.81
C GLY A 38 -1.99 -9.33 2.48
N GLU A 39 -2.04 -9.54 3.80
CA GLU A 39 -3.31 -9.51 4.55
C GLU A 39 -4.04 -8.16 4.44
N PRO A 40 -3.42 -7.00 4.77
CA PRO A 40 -4.12 -5.71 4.65
C PRO A 40 -4.54 -5.40 3.21
N ALA A 41 -3.77 -5.81 2.20
CA ALA A 41 -4.18 -5.67 0.80
C ALA A 41 -5.44 -6.48 0.47
N MET A 42 -5.53 -7.72 0.97
CA MET A 42 -6.73 -8.55 0.79
C MET A 42 -7.95 -8.00 1.53
N GLN A 43 -7.76 -7.46 2.73
CA GLN A 43 -8.82 -6.79 3.48
C GLN A 43 -9.33 -5.54 2.75
N TRP A 44 -8.43 -4.74 2.16
CA TRP A 44 -8.80 -3.58 1.35
C TRP A 44 -9.69 -3.98 0.17
N ILE A 45 -9.35 -5.08 -0.53
CA ILE A 45 -10.16 -5.62 -1.63
C ILE A 45 -11.52 -6.09 -1.13
N ALA A 46 -11.55 -6.85 -0.03
CA ALA A 46 -12.80 -7.36 0.55
C ALA A 46 -13.77 -6.24 0.96
N ALA A 47 -13.25 -5.15 1.55
CA ALA A 47 -14.04 -3.98 1.90
C ALA A 47 -14.76 -3.36 0.68
N ARG A 48 -14.12 -3.35 -0.50
CA ARG A 48 -14.74 -2.87 -1.75
C ARG A 48 -15.88 -3.78 -2.21
N PHE A 49 -15.72 -5.11 -2.09
CA PHE A 49 -16.80 -6.06 -2.37
C PHE A 49 -17.97 -5.93 -1.40
N ASN A 50 -17.71 -5.50 -0.16
CA ASN A 50 -18.73 -5.23 0.85
C ASN A 50 -19.38 -3.84 0.72
N GLY A 51 -18.94 -3.00 -0.22
CA GLY A 51 -19.46 -1.65 -0.43
C GLY A 51 -19.02 -0.65 0.64
N GLU A 52 -17.97 -0.95 1.39
CA GLU A 52 -17.41 -0.01 2.37
C GLU A 52 -16.69 1.15 1.67
N PRO A 53 -16.82 2.39 2.19
CA PRO A 53 -16.13 3.54 1.65
C PRO A 53 -14.61 3.36 1.71
N THR A 54 -13.91 4.05 0.82
CA THR A 54 -12.45 4.17 0.79
C THR A 54 -12.00 5.32 1.69
N THR A 55 -10.73 5.27 2.12
CA THR A 55 -10.09 6.35 2.88
C THR A 55 -8.78 6.73 2.19
N PRO A 56 -8.82 7.49 1.08
CA PRO A 56 -7.61 7.87 0.36
C PRO A 56 -6.72 8.75 1.23
N ASN A 57 -5.41 8.60 1.08
CA ASN A 57 -4.39 9.40 1.78
C ASN A 57 -3.52 10.22 0.81
N CYS A 58 -4.09 10.62 -0.32
CA CYS A 58 -3.43 11.49 -1.29
C CYS A 58 -2.92 12.78 -0.62
N GLY A 59 -1.62 13.03 -0.74
CA GLY A 59 -0.95 14.21 -0.16
C GLY A 59 -0.28 13.97 1.20
N GLU A 60 -0.46 12.79 1.80
CA GLU A 60 0.11 12.45 3.11
C GLU A 60 1.33 11.52 3.02
N PHE A 61 1.54 10.86 1.88
CA PHE A 61 2.69 9.99 1.59
C PHE A 61 3.62 10.62 0.56
#